data_AF-A0A2G6EBY4-F1
#
_entry.id   AF-A0A2G6EBY4-F1
#
_cell.length_a   1.000
_cell.length_b   1.000
_cell.length_c   1.000
_cell.angle_alpha   90.00
_cell.angle_beta   90.00
_cell.angle_gamma   90.00
#
_symmetry.space_group_name_H-M   'P 1'
#
loop_
_entity.id
_entity.type
_entity.pdbx_description
1 polymer ?
#
loop_
_entity_poly.entity_id
_entity_poly.type
_entity_poly.pdbx_seq_one_letter_code
_entity_poly.pdbx_strand_id
1 'polypeptide(L)'
;MKKLCLMLCCALILWSLPASAERYALLVGIDAYSWPITALDGCLKDVEMMRNLLTKYFDFPAEDVKTVLNEEATFASIEAAFRSHLIEQAQPGDAVVFYYSGHGTRTPDGNGDEADQFDESLCPVDSSPYNESSWLTDDILNDWLSKLRTKQVTVILDSCFSGTATRAGREYRSKFADFGFHAPKDNLIKSNYHDSDMAHVLLAASSPEESSLQISGTGSLFTMVLADVLLKASADVTYQFVIDAVAPAVSQLIAEHFPDSPQTPQAEGDLAQPVFAEDPAASASLPPAEAGETAEGLAESVQYADFPLHISTNKTAFEENDVMVVSVEAGRDCYLALYIIDAEQHVTQIFPNKWQQENFIKAGESVQIPPDGADFRFRMTGPFGTETLKADASTKQFPDLEHLEWDQKEAFMEFGCLPLPKLNMRGVSVEQNQQVERSQAVLRYRVRQQ
;
A
#
# COMPACT_ATOMS: atom_id res chain seq x y z
N MET A 1 65.72 25.80 29.12
CA MET A 1 64.81 26.97 29.24
C MET A 1 64.72 27.57 27.84
N LYS A 2 63.68 27.42 27.03
CA LYS A 2 62.26 27.80 27.13
C LYS A 2 61.46 26.89 26.16
N LYS A 3 60.58 25.99 26.61
CA LYS A 3 59.11 26.09 26.68
C LYS A 3 58.40 26.80 25.49
N LEU A 4 57.61 25.98 24.77
CA LEU A 4 56.23 26.22 24.28
C LEU A 4 56.01 27.08 23.02
N CYS A 5 55.52 26.48 21.92
CA CYS A 5 54.15 26.71 21.46
C CYS A 5 53.70 25.67 20.41
N LEU A 6 52.53 25.10 20.69
CA LEU A 6 51.73 24.14 19.95
C LEU A 6 50.75 24.93 19.06
N MET A 7 50.55 24.55 17.79
CA MET A 7 49.30 24.78 17.04
C MET A 7 49.36 23.95 15.74
N LEU A 8 48.67 22.80 15.73
CA LEU A 8 47.35 22.58 15.12
C LEU A 8 47.44 22.41 13.58
N CYS A 9 47.57 21.16 13.16
CA CYS A 9 47.23 20.71 11.80
C CYS A 9 46.56 19.33 11.93
N CYS A 10 45.48 19.24 12.70
CA CYS A 10 44.48 18.19 12.49
C CYS A 10 43.55 18.71 11.40
N ALA A 11 43.86 18.40 10.15
CA ALA A 11 42.90 18.55 9.07
C ALA A 11 41.71 17.64 9.41
N LEU A 12 40.60 18.25 9.85
CA LEU A 12 39.29 17.62 9.87
C LEU A 12 38.90 17.36 8.42
N ILE A 13 39.32 16.22 7.90
CA ILE A 13 38.64 15.61 6.76
C ILE A 13 37.34 15.08 7.36
N LEU A 14 36.32 15.93 7.40
CA LEU A 14 34.93 15.48 7.46
C LEU A 14 34.72 14.71 6.15
N TRP A 15 34.91 13.40 6.18
CA TRP A 15 34.26 12.56 5.18
C TRP A 15 32.77 12.77 5.39
N SER A 16 32.14 13.45 4.43
CA SER A 16 30.71 13.33 4.23
C SER A 16 30.44 11.84 4.10
N LEU A 17 29.85 11.24 5.13
CA LEU A 17 29.20 9.95 4.97
C LEU A 17 28.25 10.11 3.77
N PRO A 18 28.23 9.17 2.81
CA PRO A 18 27.21 9.22 1.79
C PRO A 18 25.86 9.24 2.51
N ALA A 19 25.05 10.27 2.24
CA ALA A 19 23.69 10.30 2.74
C ALA A 19 23.00 9.07 2.16
N SER A 20 22.56 8.15 3.03
CA SER A 20 21.58 7.15 2.62
C SER A 20 20.38 7.93 2.09
N ALA A 21 19.78 7.50 0.99
CA ALA A 21 18.49 8.04 0.63
C ALA A 21 17.49 7.66 1.73
N GLU A 22 16.79 8.66 2.26
CA GLU A 22 15.84 8.49 3.37
C GLU A 22 14.41 8.33 2.83
N ARG A 23 13.50 7.84 3.67
CA ARG A 23 12.10 7.59 3.30
C ARG A 23 11.14 8.29 4.25
N TYR A 24 10.36 9.23 3.73
CA TYR A 24 9.42 10.02 4.51
C TYR A 24 7.98 9.78 4.06
N ALA A 25 7.07 9.59 5.00
CA ALA A 25 5.65 9.50 4.69
C ALA A 25 4.78 10.40 5.58
N LEU A 26 3.74 10.97 4.98
CA LEU A 26 2.65 11.64 5.68
C LEU A 26 1.33 10.97 5.31
N LEU A 27 0.67 10.38 6.29
CA LEU A 27 -0.58 9.64 6.13
C LEU A 27 -1.72 10.38 6.83
N VAL A 28 -2.75 10.77 6.08
CA VAL A 28 -3.91 11.51 6.59
C VAL A 28 -5.15 10.62 6.50
N GLY A 29 -5.89 10.51 7.61
CA GLY A 29 -7.08 9.65 7.69
C GLY A 29 -8.18 10.31 8.51
N ILE A 30 -9.38 10.45 7.93
CA ILE A 30 -10.46 11.19 8.57
C ILE A 30 -11.76 10.39 8.51
N ASP A 31 -12.26 9.97 9.67
CA ASP A 31 -13.57 9.38 9.86
C ASP A 31 -14.54 10.33 10.58
N ALA A 32 -14.04 11.09 11.55
CA ALA A 32 -14.81 11.90 12.49
C ALA A 32 -15.31 13.25 11.93
N TYR A 33 -15.91 13.24 10.74
CA TYR A 33 -16.55 14.43 10.19
C TYR A 33 -17.79 14.84 10.99
N SER A 34 -18.01 16.15 11.07
CA SER A 34 -19.20 16.75 11.66
C SER A 34 -20.13 17.31 10.58
N TRP A 35 -21.42 17.35 10.88
CA TRP A 35 -22.43 17.93 9.99
C TRP A 35 -22.00 19.33 9.52
N PRO A 36 -22.09 19.65 8.21
CA PRO A 36 -22.87 18.97 7.17
C PRO A 36 -22.18 17.78 6.49
N ILE A 37 -20.91 17.52 6.77
CA ILE A 37 -20.19 16.38 6.21
C ILE A 37 -20.59 15.11 6.98
N THR A 38 -20.84 14.03 6.27
CA THR A 38 -21.22 12.76 6.89
C THR A 38 -19.96 12.08 7.44
N ALA A 39 -20.04 11.49 8.63
CA ALA A 39 -18.93 10.69 9.16
C ALA A 39 -18.61 9.49 8.25
N LEU A 40 -17.36 9.04 8.27
CA LEU A 40 -16.87 7.79 7.68
C LEU A 40 -16.50 6.82 8.81
N ASP A 41 -16.11 5.58 8.51
CA ASP A 41 -15.71 4.60 9.54
C ASP A 41 -14.66 3.56 9.06
N GLY A 42 -13.82 3.97 8.11
CA GLY A 42 -12.84 3.12 7.47
C GLY A 42 -11.52 3.80 7.12
N CYS A 43 -11.47 5.14 7.13
CA CYS A 43 -10.27 5.88 6.73
C CYS A 43 -9.11 5.68 7.71
N LEU A 44 -9.39 5.50 9.00
CA LEU A 44 -8.36 5.16 9.98
C LEU A 44 -7.74 3.77 9.75
N LYS A 45 -8.54 2.79 9.30
CA LYS A 45 -8.05 1.46 8.94
C LYS A 45 -7.20 1.50 7.70
N ASP A 46 -7.58 2.34 6.74
CA ASP A 46 -6.79 2.58 5.54
C ASP A 46 -5.41 3.16 5.88
N VAL A 47 -5.35 4.15 6.80
CA VAL A 47 -4.06 4.70 7.29
C VAL A 47 -3.25 3.64 8.03
N GLU A 48 -3.86 2.83 8.88
CA GLU A 48 -3.16 1.74 9.57
C GLU A 48 -2.58 0.72 8.59
N MET A 49 -3.35 0.33 7.57
CA MET A 49 -2.93 -0.57 6.52
C MET A 49 -1.74 0.00 5.73
N MET A 50 -1.84 1.26 5.29
CA MET A 50 -0.76 1.91 4.56
C MET A 50 0.49 2.12 5.41
N ARG A 51 0.32 2.52 6.69
CA ARG A 51 1.45 2.64 7.64
C ARG A 51 2.19 1.32 7.76
N ASN A 52 1.46 0.23 8.02
CA ASN A 52 2.06 -1.09 8.16
C ASN A 52 2.73 -1.56 6.86
N LEU A 53 2.12 -1.28 5.71
CA LEU A 53 2.70 -1.58 4.41
C LEU A 53 4.05 -0.88 4.24
N LEU A 54 4.10 0.43 4.46
CA LEU A 54 5.30 1.24 4.28
C LEU A 54 6.40 0.84 5.27
N THR A 55 6.09 0.74 6.56
CA THR A 55 7.11 0.50 7.59
C THR A 55 7.64 -0.92 7.59
N LYS A 56 6.80 -1.91 7.26
CA LYS A 56 7.20 -3.32 7.34
C LYS A 56 7.74 -3.88 6.03
N TYR A 57 7.36 -3.32 4.88
CA TYR A 57 7.67 -3.92 3.56
C TYR A 57 8.45 -3.00 2.63
N PHE A 58 8.43 -1.70 2.85
CA PHE A 58 9.09 -0.73 1.98
C PHE A 58 10.13 0.12 2.72
N ASP A 59 10.63 -0.38 3.84
CA ASP A 59 11.77 0.17 4.59
C ASP A 59 11.59 1.64 5.03
N PHE A 60 10.35 2.11 5.22
CA PHE A 60 10.10 3.42 5.83
C PHE A 60 10.34 3.34 7.35
N PRO A 61 11.27 4.10 7.92
CA PRO A 61 11.45 4.16 9.37
C PRO A 61 10.15 4.59 10.06
N ALA A 62 9.79 3.93 11.16
CA ALA A 62 8.50 4.20 11.82
C ALA A 62 8.41 5.63 12.38
N GLU A 63 9.54 6.22 12.74
CA GLU A 63 9.69 7.63 13.14
C GLU A 63 9.46 8.62 11.98
N ASP A 64 9.71 8.20 10.74
CA ASP A 64 9.59 9.02 9.54
C ASP A 64 8.25 8.81 8.80
N VAL A 65 7.37 7.96 9.35
CA VAL A 65 5.96 7.83 8.94
C VAL A 65 5.06 8.61 9.89
N LYS A 66 4.73 9.84 9.52
CA LYS A 66 3.86 10.74 10.29
C LYS A 66 2.40 10.52 9.93
N THR A 67 1.53 10.48 10.93
CA THR A 67 0.07 10.36 10.75
C THR A 67 -0.67 11.59 11.26
N VAL A 68 -1.71 12.04 10.56
CA VAL A 68 -2.63 13.10 11.03
C VAL A 68 -4.06 12.58 10.89
N LEU A 69 -4.77 12.46 12.02
CA LEU A 69 -6.01 11.69 12.10
C LEU A 69 -7.19 12.52 12.64
N ASN A 70 -8.39 12.27 12.12
CA ASN A 70 -9.66 12.80 12.63
C ASN A 70 -9.61 14.29 13.02
N GLU A 71 -9.88 14.63 14.29
CA GLU A 71 -9.99 16.01 14.78
C GLU A 71 -8.67 16.79 14.63
N GLU A 72 -7.53 16.10 14.53
CA GLU A 72 -6.23 16.72 14.29
C GLU A 72 -5.99 17.02 12.80
N ALA A 73 -6.74 16.41 11.89
CA ALA A 73 -6.62 16.56 10.45
C ALA A 73 -7.31 17.83 9.92
N THR A 74 -7.02 18.96 10.57
CA THR A 74 -7.40 20.28 10.07
C THR A 74 -6.51 20.70 8.91
N PHE A 75 -6.97 21.63 8.06
CA PHE A 75 -6.16 22.14 6.96
C PHE A 75 -4.78 22.62 7.43
N ALA A 76 -4.76 23.43 8.50
CA ALA A 76 -3.53 24.00 9.05
C ALA A 76 -2.57 22.94 9.61
N SER A 77 -3.10 21.87 10.20
CA SER A 77 -2.31 20.75 10.73
C SER A 77 -1.69 19.92 9.61
N ILE A 78 -2.47 19.62 8.57
CA ILE A 78 -2.00 18.91 7.37
C ILE A 78 -0.91 19.74 6.68
N GLU A 79 -1.13 21.04 6.47
CA GLU A 79 -0.13 21.95 5.89
C GLU A 79 1.16 21.97 6.72
N ALA A 80 1.03 22.16 8.04
CA ALA A 80 2.19 22.21 8.93
C ALA A 80 2.96 20.88 8.91
N ALA A 81 2.26 19.74 8.89
CA ALA A 81 2.87 18.43 8.78
C ALA A 81 3.58 18.25 7.43
N PHE A 82 2.94 18.61 6.31
CA PHE A 82 3.53 18.50 4.98
C PHE A 82 4.81 19.34 4.88
N ARG A 83 4.75 20.60 5.32
CA ARG A 83 5.91 21.51 5.28
C ARG A 83 7.06 21.02 6.15
N SER A 84 6.81 20.78 7.43
CA SER A 84 7.86 20.44 8.40
C SER A 84 8.39 19.02 8.26
N HIS A 85 7.56 18.08 7.78
CA HIS A 85 7.95 16.66 7.68
C HIS A 85 8.49 16.31 6.30
N LEU A 86 7.84 16.79 5.22
CA LEU A 86 8.23 16.40 3.87
C LEU A 86 9.14 17.45 3.21
N ILE A 87 8.71 18.72 3.14
CA ILE A 87 9.46 19.77 2.42
C ILE A 87 10.80 20.11 3.10
N GLU A 88 10.80 20.26 4.43
CA GLU A 88 11.99 20.68 5.16
C GLU A 88 13.03 19.56 5.33
N GLN A 89 12.59 18.30 5.40
CA GLN A 89 13.49 17.16 5.65
C GLN A 89 14.00 16.51 4.36
N ALA A 90 13.12 16.24 3.39
CA ALA A 90 13.49 15.49 2.20
C ALA A 90 14.58 16.20 1.37
N GLN A 91 15.60 15.45 0.99
CA GLN A 91 16.70 15.84 0.13
C GLN A 91 16.59 15.14 -1.24
N PRO A 92 17.36 15.60 -2.25
CA PRO A 92 17.41 14.92 -3.54
C PRO A 92 17.86 13.45 -3.36
N GLY A 93 17.06 12.52 -3.90
CA GLY A 93 17.32 11.07 -3.81
C GLY A 93 16.45 10.34 -2.79
N ASP A 94 15.81 11.05 -1.87
CA ASP A 94 14.88 10.48 -0.88
C ASP A 94 13.55 10.07 -1.51
N ALA A 95 12.84 9.11 -0.91
CA ALA A 95 11.48 8.75 -1.31
C ALA A 95 10.46 9.44 -0.39
N VAL A 96 9.42 10.04 -0.97
CA VAL A 96 8.35 10.74 -0.25
C VAL A 96 7.00 10.15 -0.62
N VAL A 97 6.18 9.86 0.40
CA VAL A 97 4.80 9.40 0.23
C VAL A 97 3.83 10.35 0.93
N PHE A 98 2.86 10.86 0.19
CA PHE A 98 1.68 11.52 0.75
C PHE A 98 0.45 10.65 0.49
N TYR A 99 -0.20 10.21 1.57
CA TYR A 99 -1.38 9.36 1.52
C TYR A 99 -2.55 10.07 2.18
N TYR A 100 -3.71 10.11 1.50
CA TYR A 100 -4.93 10.68 2.04
C TYR A 100 -6.11 9.72 1.89
N SER A 101 -6.81 9.45 3.00
CA SER A 101 -8.09 8.74 3.02
C SER A 101 -9.14 9.58 3.76
N GLY A 102 -10.19 9.99 3.05
CA GLY A 102 -11.23 10.86 3.60
C GLY A 102 -12.17 11.35 2.51
N HIS A 103 -13.03 12.30 2.86
CA HIS A 103 -13.88 12.94 1.88
C HIS A 103 -13.07 13.79 0.90
N GLY A 104 -13.50 13.79 -0.36
CA GLY A 104 -13.22 14.86 -1.32
C GLY A 104 -14.52 15.56 -1.72
N THR A 105 -14.39 16.67 -2.44
CA THR A 105 -15.49 17.50 -2.93
C THR A 105 -15.06 18.23 -4.21
N ARG A 106 -15.97 19.03 -4.75
CA ARG A 106 -15.68 20.03 -5.78
C ARG A 106 -15.88 21.41 -5.22
N THR A 107 -14.97 22.32 -5.55
CA THR A 107 -15.07 23.73 -5.19
C THR A 107 -15.07 24.58 -6.45
N PRO A 108 -15.72 25.76 -6.47
CA PRO A 108 -15.63 26.64 -7.65
C PRO A 108 -14.18 26.98 -7.96
N ASP A 109 -13.77 26.82 -9.22
CA ASP A 109 -12.43 27.13 -9.68
C ASP A 109 -12.12 28.62 -9.46
N GLY A 110 -11.04 28.87 -8.72
CA GLY A 110 -10.57 30.21 -8.37
C GLY A 110 -9.64 30.85 -9.40
N ASN A 111 -9.05 30.07 -10.30
CA ASN A 111 -7.91 30.44 -11.12
C ASN A 111 -8.20 30.41 -12.65
N GLY A 112 -9.18 29.62 -13.09
CA GLY A 112 -9.66 29.52 -14.47
C GLY A 112 -8.97 28.48 -15.35
N ASP A 113 -8.20 27.55 -14.78
CA ASP A 113 -7.50 26.47 -15.49
C ASP A 113 -8.34 25.20 -15.68
N GLU A 114 -9.36 25.02 -14.86
CA GLU A 114 -10.33 23.93 -14.92
C GLU A 114 -11.37 24.20 -16.02
N ALA A 115 -11.40 23.33 -17.03
CA ALA A 115 -12.31 23.51 -18.15
C ALA A 115 -13.80 23.27 -17.76
N ASP A 116 -14.05 22.55 -16.66
CA ASP A 116 -15.38 22.39 -16.07
C ASP A 116 -15.74 23.47 -15.02
N GLN A 117 -14.77 24.34 -14.68
CA GLN A 117 -14.83 25.42 -13.68
C GLN A 117 -14.93 24.95 -12.22
N PHE A 118 -14.43 23.76 -11.88
CA PHE A 118 -14.39 23.29 -10.50
C PHE A 118 -13.05 22.65 -10.12
N ASP A 119 -12.44 23.10 -9.03
CA ASP A 119 -11.28 22.43 -8.45
C ASP A 119 -11.70 21.15 -7.71
N GLU A 120 -10.82 20.18 -7.77
CA GLU A 120 -10.92 18.92 -7.03
C GLU A 120 -10.29 19.09 -5.65
N SER A 121 -11.13 19.03 -4.61
CA SER A 121 -10.72 19.39 -3.26
C SER A 121 -10.77 18.20 -2.30
N LEU A 122 -9.69 18.00 -1.53
CA LEU A 122 -9.70 17.16 -0.35
C LEU A 122 -10.37 17.92 0.81
N CYS A 123 -11.11 17.21 1.66
CA CYS A 123 -11.83 17.77 2.79
C CYS A 123 -11.12 17.51 4.13
N PRO A 124 -10.21 18.39 4.61
CA PRO A 124 -9.82 18.41 6.01
C PRO A 124 -11.02 18.38 6.97
N VAL A 125 -10.81 17.96 8.22
CA VAL A 125 -11.91 17.78 9.20
C VAL A 125 -12.67 19.07 9.52
N ASP A 126 -12.01 20.22 9.34
CA ASP A 126 -12.56 21.57 9.52
C ASP A 126 -13.12 22.20 8.23
N SER A 127 -13.23 21.41 7.16
CA SER A 127 -13.84 21.83 5.89
C SER A 127 -15.24 22.37 6.08
N SER A 128 -15.53 23.52 5.48
CA SER A 128 -16.81 24.19 5.61
C SER A 128 -17.21 24.90 4.33
N PRO A 129 -18.49 24.79 3.89
CA PRO A 129 -18.99 25.56 2.75
C PRO A 129 -19.02 27.07 3.00
N TYR A 130 -18.74 27.51 4.23
CA TYR A 130 -18.67 28.91 4.63
C TYR A 130 -17.22 29.42 4.77
N ASN A 131 -16.23 28.58 4.48
CA ASN A 131 -14.81 28.93 4.57
C ASN A 131 -14.02 28.25 3.44
N GLU A 132 -13.85 28.94 2.32
CA GLU A 132 -13.18 28.37 1.14
C GLU A 132 -11.71 27.99 1.43
N SER A 133 -11.06 28.67 2.38
CA SER A 133 -9.69 28.37 2.80
C SER A 133 -9.56 27.13 3.70
N SER A 134 -10.66 26.41 3.97
CA SER A 134 -10.64 25.16 4.74
C SER A 134 -10.47 23.90 3.89
N TRP A 135 -10.57 24.04 2.56
CA TRP A 135 -10.36 22.94 1.62
C TRP A 135 -8.90 22.86 1.18
N LEU A 136 -8.43 21.65 0.94
CA LEU A 136 -7.14 21.39 0.32
C LEU A 136 -7.39 21.10 -1.15
N THR A 137 -7.33 22.15 -1.98
CA THR A 137 -7.44 22.04 -3.44
C THR A 137 -6.21 21.33 -4.01
N ASP A 138 -6.38 20.74 -5.18
CA ASP A 138 -5.31 20.23 -6.03
C ASP A 138 -4.22 21.28 -6.30
N ASP A 139 -4.61 22.53 -6.55
CA ASP A 139 -3.72 23.69 -6.68
C ASP A 139 -2.77 23.87 -5.48
N ILE A 140 -3.34 23.85 -4.27
CA ILE A 140 -2.57 23.99 -3.04
C ILE A 140 -1.63 22.80 -2.86
N LEU A 141 -2.13 21.59 -3.14
CA LEU A 141 -1.32 20.38 -3.06
C LEU A 141 -0.18 20.40 -4.08
N ASN A 142 -0.45 20.82 -5.33
CA ASN A 142 0.53 20.98 -6.40
C ASN A 142 1.61 22.02 -6.02
N ASP A 143 1.23 23.15 -5.44
CA ASP A 143 2.18 24.14 -4.90
C ASP A 143 3.08 23.51 -3.82
N TRP A 144 2.54 22.69 -2.93
CA TRP A 144 3.34 22.01 -1.90
C TRP A 144 4.28 20.95 -2.50
N LEU A 145 3.78 20.13 -3.43
CA LEU A 145 4.55 19.09 -4.11
C LEU A 145 5.71 19.70 -4.92
N SER A 146 5.47 20.83 -5.60
CA SER A 146 6.50 21.54 -6.38
C SER A 146 7.69 22.03 -5.55
N LYS A 147 7.53 22.11 -4.22
CA LYS A 147 8.56 22.57 -3.26
C LYS A 147 9.39 21.42 -2.69
N LEU A 148 9.02 20.17 -2.95
CA LEU A 148 9.82 19.01 -2.56
C LEU A 148 11.15 19.01 -3.35
N ARG A 149 12.22 18.61 -2.66
CA ARG A 149 13.57 18.59 -3.26
C ARG A 149 13.91 17.27 -3.96
N THR A 150 13.02 16.30 -3.85
CA THR A 150 13.15 14.98 -4.50
C THR A 150 12.13 14.85 -5.64
N LYS A 151 12.44 13.96 -6.58
CA LYS A 151 11.54 13.56 -7.68
C LYS A 151 10.81 12.26 -7.40
N GLN A 152 11.16 11.56 -6.31
CA GLN A 152 10.56 10.28 -5.97
C GLN A 152 9.41 10.51 -5.00
N VAL A 153 8.38 11.14 -5.54
CA VAL A 153 7.21 11.54 -4.78
C VAL A 153 6.04 10.67 -5.24
N THR A 154 5.38 10.02 -4.29
CA THR A 154 4.15 9.27 -4.53
C THR A 154 3.01 9.92 -3.78
N VAL A 155 1.94 10.22 -4.50
CA VAL A 155 0.68 10.71 -3.94
C VAL A 155 -0.36 9.62 -4.12
N ILE A 156 -1.06 9.27 -3.05
CA ILE A 156 -2.11 8.24 -3.07
C ILE A 156 -3.37 8.84 -2.44
N LEU A 157 -4.42 8.96 -3.25
CA LEU A 157 -5.68 9.59 -2.86
C LEU A 157 -6.82 8.57 -2.87
N ASP A 158 -7.29 8.19 -1.70
CA ASP A 158 -8.51 7.41 -1.51
C ASP A 158 -9.67 8.32 -1.06
N SER A 159 -10.14 9.14 -2.02
CA SER A 159 -11.21 10.13 -1.89
C SER A 159 -12.06 10.18 -3.17
N CYS A 160 -13.25 10.77 -3.10
CA CYS A 160 -14.08 11.04 -4.29
C CYS A 160 -14.10 12.52 -4.61
N PHE A 161 -14.05 12.87 -5.89
CA PHE A 161 -14.24 14.25 -6.35
C PHE A 161 -15.52 14.43 -7.16
N SER A 162 -16.31 13.38 -7.36
CA SER A 162 -17.53 13.44 -8.17
C SER A 162 -18.81 13.23 -7.34
N GLY A 163 -19.79 14.10 -7.59
CA GLY A 163 -21.10 14.05 -6.94
C GLY A 163 -22.07 13.01 -7.50
N THR A 164 -21.61 12.00 -8.25
CA THR A 164 -22.48 10.94 -8.79
C THR A 164 -23.03 9.99 -7.71
N ALA A 165 -22.55 10.14 -6.47
CA ALA A 165 -22.79 9.36 -5.26
C ALA A 165 -24.22 9.30 -4.68
N THR A 166 -25.28 9.54 -5.46
CA THR A 166 -26.68 9.52 -4.95
C THR A 166 -27.19 8.12 -4.52
N ARG A 167 -26.32 7.11 -4.42
CA ARG A 167 -26.68 5.70 -4.23
C ARG A 167 -25.97 4.97 -3.08
N ALA A 168 -25.21 5.66 -2.21
CA ALA A 168 -24.55 5.02 -1.07
C ALA A 168 -25.54 4.64 0.06
N GLY A 169 -25.33 3.48 0.69
CA GLY A 169 -26.23 2.86 1.68
C GLY A 169 -25.65 2.82 3.11
N ARG A 170 -26.22 1.98 4.00
CA ARG A 170 -25.67 1.76 5.36
C ARG A 170 -24.41 0.88 5.38
N GLU A 171 -24.25 0.02 4.36
CA GLU A 171 -23.21 -1.02 4.31
C GLU A 171 -21.92 -0.53 3.64
N TYR A 172 -22.01 0.48 2.78
CA TYR A 172 -20.89 1.15 2.15
C TYR A 172 -21.19 2.64 1.99
N ARG A 173 -20.17 3.48 2.09
CA ARG A 173 -20.27 4.94 1.98
C ARG A 173 -19.45 5.44 0.81
N SER A 174 -19.99 6.43 0.09
CA SER A 174 -19.17 7.22 -0.84
C SER A 174 -18.38 8.24 -0.06
N LYS A 175 -17.10 8.43 -0.44
CA LYS A 175 -16.23 9.47 0.09
C LYS A 175 -16.40 10.83 -0.60
N PHE A 176 -17.59 11.15 -1.10
CA PHE A 176 -17.92 12.49 -1.62
C PHE A 176 -18.66 13.33 -0.58
N ALA A 177 -18.19 14.55 -0.33
CA ALA A 177 -18.91 15.55 0.47
C ALA A 177 -19.64 16.52 -0.47
N ASP A 178 -20.97 16.47 -0.47
CA ASP A 178 -21.80 17.37 -1.30
C ASP A 178 -22.09 18.69 -0.57
N PHE A 179 -21.44 19.76 -1.01
CA PHE A 179 -21.71 21.12 -0.55
C PHE A 179 -22.65 21.91 -1.49
N GLY A 180 -23.20 21.26 -2.53
CA GLY A 180 -24.09 21.90 -3.51
C GLY A 180 -23.38 22.55 -4.70
N PHE A 181 -22.08 22.24 -4.90
CA PHE A 181 -21.32 22.66 -6.06
C PHE A 181 -21.43 21.59 -7.16
N HIS A 182 -22.33 21.82 -8.12
CA HIS A 182 -22.61 20.87 -9.21
C HIS A 182 -22.26 21.45 -10.58
N ALA A 183 -21.40 20.76 -11.32
CA ALA A 183 -21.20 21.03 -12.74
C ALA A 183 -22.42 20.56 -13.56
N PRO A 184 -22.80 21.24 -14.66
CA PRO A 184 -23.72 20.69 -15.65
C PRO A 184 -23.15 19.38 -16.19
N LYS A 185 -23.97 18.31 -16.24
CA LYS A 185 -23.56 16.95 -16.67
C LYS A 185 -22.84 16.88 -18.03
N ASP A 186 -23.04 17.89 -18.89
CA ASP A 186 -22.49 17.95 -20.24
C ASP A 186 -21.10 18.62 -20.30
N ASN A 187 -20.57 19.12 -19.18
CA ASN A 187 -19.31 19.88 -19.09
C ASN A 187 -18.24 19.20 -18.23
N LEU A 188 -18.43 17.93 -17.82
CA LEU A 188 -17.40 17.18 -17.12
C LEU A 188 -16.24 16.95 -18.10
N ILE A 189 -15.23 17.81 -18.03
CA ILE A 189 -13.98 17.62 -18.73
C ILE A 189 -13.11 16.84 -17.76
N LYS A 190 -12.51 15.73 -18.24
CA LYS A 190 -11.52 14.97 -17.48
C LYS A 190 -10.53 15.97 -16.92
N SER A 191 -10.34 16.01 -15.59
CA SER A 191 -9.28 16.81 -15.02
C SER A 191 -7.99 16.47 -15.75
N ASN A 192 -7.33 17.52 -16.24
CA ASN A 192 -6.10 17.37 -17.00
C ASN A 192 -4.95 17.30 -16.01
N TYR A 193 -4.87 16.24 -15.20
CA TYR A 193 -3.58 15.82 -14.64
C TYR A 193 -2.67 15.18 -15.72
N HIS A 194 -3.05 15.33 -17.00
CA HIS A 194 -2.25 15.01 -18.18
C HIS A 194 -1.09 15.99 -18.40
N ASP A 195 -0.33 16.33 -17.36
CA ASP A 195 0.96 16.96 -17.56
C ASP A 195 2.07 15.91 -17.54
N SER A 196 2.69 15.70 -18.70
CA SER A 196 3.90 14.90 -18.84
C SER A 196 5.09 15.46 -18.05
N ASP A 197 4.93 16.63 -17.41
CA ASP A 197 5.91 17.29 -16.56
C ASP A 197 5.67 17.07 -15.04
N MET A 198 4.70 16.24 -14.64
CA MET A 198 4.46 15.90 -13.23
C MET A 198 5.71 15.27 -12.58
N ALA A 199 6.28 15.95 -11.58
CA ALA A 199 7.46 15.49 -10.83
C ALA A 199 7.14 14.42 -9.76
N HIS A 200 5.94 13.84 -9.81
CA HIS A 200 5.44 12.84 -8.86
C HIS A 200 4.57 11.81 -9.59
N VAL A 201 4.34 10.66 -8.95
CA VAL A 201 3.30 9.70 -9.37
C VAL A 201 2.08 9.87 -8.50
N LEU A 202 0.91 9.94 -9.13
CA LEU A 202 -0.38 9.98 -8.47
C LEU A 202 -1.10 8.64 -8.68
N LEU A 203 -1.62 8.05 -7.60
CA LEU A 203 -2.57 6.94 -7.62
C LEU A 203 -3.90 7.41 -7.00
N ALA A 204 -4.98 7.42 -7.79
CA ALA A 204 -6.30 7.84 -7.34
C ALA A 204 -7.29 6.67 -7.32
N ALA A 205 -8.13 6.62 -6.29
CA ALA A 205 -9.06 5.50 -6.07
C ALA A 205 -10.21 5.40 -7.08
N SER A 206 -10.56 6.52 -7.73
CA SER A 206 -11.68 6.60 -8.68
C SER A 206 -11.39 7.65 -9.75
N SER A 207 -12.03 7.53 -10.90
CA SER A 207 -12.02 8.59 -11.90
C SER A 207 -12.75 9.86 -11.39
N PRO A 208 -12.50 11.03 -11.99
CA PRO A 208 -13.14 12.31 -11.62
C PRO A 208 -14.68 12.33 -11.71
N GLU A 209 -15.30 11.33 -12.34
CA GLU A 209 -16.75 11.19 -12.49
C GLU A 209 -17.36 10.09 -11.60
N GLU A 210 -16.52 9.36 -10.86
CA GLU A 210 -16.90 8.22 -10.05
C GLU A 210 -16.68 8.47 -8.55
N SER A 211 -17.18 7.55 -7.73
CA SER A 211 -16.98 7.59 -6.28
C SER A 211 -16.04 6.46 -5.84
N SER A 212 -15.06 6.77 -5.00
CA SER A 212 -14.41 5.80 -4.12
C SER A 212 -15.37 5.26 -3.04
N LEU A 213 -15.39 3.94 -2.89
CA LEU A 213 -16.19 3.22 -1.91
C LEU A 213 -15.41 2.85 -0.66
N GLN A 214 -16.01 3.19 0.48
CA GLN A 214 -15.61 2.73 1.79
C GLN A 214 -16.58 1.65 2.28
N ILE A 215 -16.04 0.52 2.74
CA ILE A 215 -16.81 -0.60 3.28
C ILE A 215 -16.83 -0.49 4.80
N SER A 216 -18.05 -0.40 5.35
CA SER A 216 -18.25 -0.20 6.79
C SER A 216 -17.56 -1.31 7.58
N GLY A 217 -16.63 -0.93 8.46
CA GLY A 217 -15.93 -1.88 9.31
C GLY A 217 -14.74 -2.61 8.67
N THR A 218 -14.41 -2.39 7.40
CA THR A 218 -13.24 -3.02 6.76
C THR A 218 -12.19 -2.01 6.29
N GLY A 219 -12.62 -0.87 5.74
CA GLY A 219 -11.74 0.06 5.05
C GLY A 219 -12.21 0.26 3.61
N SER A 220 -11.38 0.89 2.79
CA SER A 220 -11.74 1.31 1.44
C SER A 220 -11.30 0.31 0.40
N LEU A 221 -12.16 0.08 -0.60
CA LEU A 221 -11.94 -0.98 -1.59
C LEU A 221 -10.61 -0.80 -2.33
N PHE A 222 -10.32 0.43 -2.74
CA PHE A 222 -9.07 0.75 -3.43
C PHE A 222 -7.85 0.49 -2.54
N THR A 223 -7.81 1.05 -1.32
CA THR A 223 -6.69 0.86 -0.40
C THR A 223 -6.42 -0.61 -0.11
N MET A 224 -7.47 -1.39 0.10
CA MET A 224 -7.37 -2.83 0.34
C MET A 224 -6.75 -3.58 -0.85
N VAL A 225 -7.26 -3.33 -2.07
CA VAL A 225 -6.73 -3.95 -3.29
C VAL A 225 -5.29 -3.50 -3.55
N LEU A 226 -5.00 -2.21 -3.37
CA LEU A 226 -3.66 -1.66 -3.53
C LEU A 226 -2.66 -2.33 -2.58
N ALA A 227 -3.01 -2.42 -1.29
CA ALA A 227 -2.16 -3.08 -0.30
C ALA A 227 -1.95 -4.56 -0.64
N ASP A 228 -3.00 -5.27 -1.04
CA ASP A 228 -2.92 -6.68 -1.45
C ASP A 228 -2.00 -6.88 -2.67
N VAL A 229 -2.13 -6.05 -3.70
CA VAL A 229 -1.24 -6.06 -4.88
C VAL A 229 0.20 -5.77 -4.47
N LEU A 230 0.43 -4.73 -3.67
CA LEU A 230 1.77 -4.34 -3.23
C LEU A 230 2.44 -5.39 -2.32
N LEU A 231 1.67 -6.10 -1.50
CA LEU A 231 2.19 -7.19 -0.66
C LEU A 231 2.58 -8.41 -1.49
N LYS A 232 1.85 -8.69 -2.57
CA LYS A 232 2.16 -9.77 -3.49
C LYS A 232 3.30 -9.40 -4.43
N ALA A 233 3.47 -8.12 -4.75
CA ALA A 233 4.54 -7.65 -5.59
C ALA A 233 5.93 -7.83 -4.96
N SER A 234 6.95 -8.06 -5.80
CA SER A 234 8.35 -7.85 -5.40
C SER A 234 8.66 -6.37 -5.18
N ALA A 235 9.83 -6.06 -4.63
CA ALA A 235 10.25 -4.68 -4.39
C ALA A 235 10.53 -3.86 -5.65
N ASP A 236 10.73 -4.50 -6.81
CA ASP A 236 11.19 -3.84 -8.04
C ASP A 236 10.06 -3.57 -9.05
N VAL A 237 8.79 -3.78 -8.66
CA VAL A 237 7.64 -3.52 -9.54
C VAL A 237 7.49 -2.03 -9.83
N THR A 238 6.96 -1.72 -11.02
CA THR A 238 6.67 -0.34 -11.43
C THR A 238 5.25 0.07 -11.04
N TYR A 239 4.99 1.38 -10.97
CA TYR A 239 3.63 1.88 -10.77
C TYR A 239 2.68 1.46 -11.90
N GLN A 240 3.19 1.30 -13.13
CA GLN A 240 2.41 0.76 -14.25
C GLN A 240 1.90 -0.66 -13.95
N PHE A 241 2.77 -1.54 -13.45
CA PHE A 241 2.36 -2.88 -13.05
C PHE A 241 1.30 -2.84 -11.94
N VAL A 242 1.51 -1.98 -10.94
CA VAL A 242 0.56 -1.84 -9.83
C VAL A 242 -0.81 -1.41 -10.32
N ILE A 243 -0.92 -0.38 -11.15
CA ILE A 243 -2.22 0.08 -11.63
C ILE A 243 -2.88 -0.94 -12.59
N ASP A 244 -2.09 -1.62 -13.42
CA ASP A 244 -2.57 -2.67 -14.32
C ASP A 244 -3.15 -3.88 -13.55
N ALA A 245 -2.71 -4.11 -12.30
CA ALA A 245 -3.27 -5.12 -11.41
C ALA A 245 -4.44 -4.60 -10.56
N VAL A 246 -4.32 -3.39 -10.00
CA VAL A 246 -5.30 -2.81 -9.07
C VAL A 246 -6.61 -2.43 -9.77
N ALA A 247 -6.53 -1.74 -10.92
CA ALA A 247 -7.72 -1.24 -11.61
C ALA A 247 -8.71 -2.33 -12.04
N PRO A 248 -8.30 -3.43 -12.71
CA PRO A 248 -9.23 -4.50 -13.06
C PRO A 248 -9.76 -5.24 -11.82
N ALA A 249 -8.94 -5.46 -10.79
CA ALA A 249 -9.37 -6.12 -9.56
C ALA A 249 -10.47 -5.31 -8.83
N VAL A 250 -10.30 -3.99 -8.69
CA VAL A 250 -11.35 -3.11 -8.13
C VAL A 250 -12.60 -3.16 -9.02
N SER A 251 -12.44 -3.04 -10.34
CA SER A 251 -13.57 -3.04 -11.28
C SER A 251 -14.40 -4.33 -11.20
N GLN A 252 -13.73 -5.49 -11.08
CA GLN A 252 -14.40 -6.78 -10.93
C GLN A 252 -15.19 -6.84 -9.62
N LEU A 253 -14.57 -6.47 -8.50
CA LEU A 253 -15.22 -6.51 -7.18
C LEU A 253 -16.43 -5.58 -7.11
N ILE A 254 -16.34 -4.41 -7.74
CA ILE A 254 -17.47 -3.48 -7.93
C ILE A 254 -18.56 -4.12 -8.76
N ALA A 255 -18.24 -4.73 -9.91
CA ALA A 255 -19.25 -5.37 -10.76
C ALA A 255 -19.99 -6.50 -10.05
N GLU A 256 -19.29 -7.26 -9.21
CA GLU A 256 -19.85 -8.39 -8.46
C GLU A 256 -20.71 -7.95 -7.25
N HIS A 257 -20.28 -6.93 -6.50
CA HIS A 257 -20.86 -6.60 -5.20
C HIS A 257 -21.58 -5.25 -5.15
N PHE A 258 -21.23 -4.32 -6.04
CA PHE A 258 -21.69 -2.93 -6.03
C PHE A 258 -22.00 -2.39 -7.46
N PRO A 259 -22.82 -3.09 -8.27
CA PRO A 259 -22.97 -2.79 -9.71
C PRO A 259 -23.53 -1.39 -10.02
N ASP A 260 -24.15 -0.72 -9.04
CA ASP A 260 -24.72 0.62 -9.19
C ASP A 260 -23.75 1.76 -8.81
N SER A 261 -22.54 1.43 -8.34
CA SER A 261 -21.53 2.39 -7.86
C SER A 261 -20.18 2.12 -8.53
N PRO A 262 -19.99 2.55 -9.79
CA PRO A 262 -18.75 2.33 -10.52
C PRO A 262 -17.58 3.05 -9.84
N GLN A 263 -16.42 2.38 -9.84
CA GLN A 263 -15.16 2.89 -9.32
C GLN A 263 -14.01 2.33 -10.16
N THR A 264 -13.29 3.23 -10.83
CA THR A 264 -12.15 2.89 -11.68
C THR A 264 -10.91 3.63 -11.16
N PRO A 265 -9.96 2.93 -10.51
CA PRO A 265 -8.69 3.52 -10.10
C PRO A 265 -7.90 4.10 -11.28
N GLN A 266 -7.14 5.16 -11.03
CA GLN A 266 -6.33 5.85 -12.03
C GLN A 266 -4.90 6.08 -11.53
N ALA A 267 -3.96 6.22 -12.47
CA ALA A 267 -2.57 6.53 -12.17
C ALA A 267 -1.96 7.47 -13.21
N GLU A 268 -1.11 8.40 -12.76
CA GLU A 268 -0.49 9.45 -13.57
C GLU A 268 0.95 9.73 -13.13
N GLY A 269 1.70 10.45 -13.96
CA GLY A 269 3.13 10.73 -13.77
C GLY A 269 4.04 9.69 -14.43
N ASP A 270 5.28 9.55 -13.92
CA ASP A 270 6.25 8.56 -14.43
C ASP A 270 5.93 7.16 -13.90
N LEU A 271 5.00 6.46 -14.55
CA LEU A 271 4.58 5.11 -14.14
C LEU A 271 5.63 4.02 -14.37
N ALA A 272 6.70 4.33 -15.11
CA ALA A 272 7.78 3.38 -15.36
C ALA A 272 8.76 3.27 -14.19
N GLN A 273 8.71 4.22 -13.24
CA GLN A 273 9.57 4.17 -12.06
C GLN A 273 9.17 3.01 -11.13
N PRO A 274 10.13 2.39 -10.41
CA PRO A 274 9.81 1.40 -9.38
C PRO A 274 9.04 2.03 -8.21
N VAL A 275 8.20 1.22 -7.57
CA VAL A 275 7.34 1.67 -6.47
C VAL A 275 8.19 2.06 -5.25
N PHE A 276 7.99 3.29 -4.77
CA PHE A 276 8.70 3.89 -3.65
C PHE A 276 10.23 3.84 -3.79
N ALA A 277 10.72 3.91 -5.04
CA ALA A 277 12.15 3.82 -5.33
C ALA A 277 12.98 4.91 -4.63
N GLU A 278 14.25 4.58 -4.42
CA GLU A 278 15.35 5.54 -4.22
C GLU A 278 16.15 5.70 -5.53
N ASP A 279 16.85 6.84 -5.72
CA ASP A 279 17.64 7.07 -6.93
C ASP A 279 18.89 6.16 -6.86
N PRO A 280 19.08 5.21 -7.80
CA PRO A 280 20.22 4.31 -7.77
C PRO A 280 21.57 5.03 -7.85
N ALA A 281 21.62 6.27 -8.35
CA ALA A 281 22.84 7.06 -8.42
C ALA A 281 23.36 7.55 -7.05
N ALA A 282 22.50 7.62 -6.03
CA ALA A 282 22.87 8.03 -4.67
C ALA A 282 23.37 6.85 -3.81
N SER A 283 22.87 5.62 -4.06
CA SER A 283 23.18 4.42 -3.26
C SER A 283 24.53 3.75 -3.61
N ALA A 284 25.13 4.09 -4.76
CA ALA A 284 26.33 3.45 -5.30
C ALA A 284 27.66 3.71 -4.55
N SER A 285 27.64 4.23 -3.31
CA SER A 285 28.85 4.57 -2.56
C SER A 285 28.98 3.91 -1.18
N LEU A 286 28.14 2.93 -0.85
CA LEU A 286 28.26 2.19 0.42
C LEU A 286 29.27 1.03 0.32
N PRO A 287 30.26 0.94 1.24
CA PRO A 287 31.07 -0.26 1.39
C PRO A 287 30.24 -1.42 1.98
N PRO A 288 30.68 -2.69 1.81
CA PRO A 288 29.93 -3.85 2.29
C PRO A 288 29.72 -3.76 3.82
N ALA A 289 28.49 -3.98 4.28
CA ALA A 289 28.16 -3.99 5.70
C ALA A 289 29.05 -5.00 6.46
N GLU A 290 29.77 -4.52 7.47
CA GLU A 290 30.57 -5.38 8.35
C GLU A 290 29.64 -6.28 9.18
N ALA A 291 30.02 -7.56 9.25
CA ALA A 291 29.30 -8.58 9.99
C ALA A 291 29.40 -8.33 11.49
N GLY A 292 28.26 -8.03 12.14
CA GLY A 292 28.19 -8.11 13.59
C GLY A 292 27.14 -7.24 14.25
N GLU A 293 25.86 -7.40 13.90
CA GLU A 293 24.75 -7.04 14.79
C GLU A 293 23.63 -8.07 14.61
N THR A 294 23.27 -8.75 15.70
CA THR A 294 22.22 -9.76 15.74
C THR A 294 20.87 -9.07 15.58
N ALA A 295 20.38 -8.98 14.34
CA ALA A 295 19.00 -8.67 14.03
C ALA A 295 18.15 -9.90 14.32
N GLU A 296 17.50 -9.93 15.49
CA GLU A 296 16.34 -10.80 15.71
C GLU A 296 15.30 -10.44 14.66
N GLY A 297 15.00 -11.42 13.79
CA GLY A 297 14.13 -11.26 12.64
C GLY A 297 12.72 -10.86 13.07
N LEU A 298 12.31 -9.66 12.70
CA LEU A 298 10.93 -9.20 12.81
C LEU A 298 10.13 -9.73 11.63
N ALA A 299 9.74 -11.00 11.72
CA ALA A 299 8.62 -11.56 10.95
C ALA A 299 7.31 -11.12 11.62
N GLU A 300 6.84 -9.91 11.32
CA GLU A 300 5.55 -9.43 11.80
C GLU A 300 4.56 -9.27 10.66
N SER A 301 3.58 -10.18 10.64
CA SER A 301 2.50 -10.30 9.66
C SER A 301 1.69 -9.02 9.46
N VAL A 302 1.26 -8.78 8.22
CA VAL A 302 0.11 -7.90 7.93
C VAL A 302 -1.15 -8.71 8.15
N GLN A 303 -2.00 -8.24 9.05
CA GLN A 303 -3.24 -8.90 9.36
C GLN A 303 -4.34 -8.52 8.36
N TYR A 304 -4.51 -9.35 7.34
CA TYR A 304 -5.84 -9.90 7.02
C TYR A 304 -5.98 -11.22 7.79
N ALA A 305 -6.02 -11.13 9.12
CA ALA A 305 -5.83 -12.30 9.97
C ALA A 305 -6.96 -12.40 11.00
N ASP A 306 -7.86 -13.35 10.78
CA ASP A 306 -8.78 -13.81 11.82
C ASP A 306 -8.00 -14.47 12.97
N PHE A 307 -6.76 -14.93 12.73
CA PHE A 307 -5.85 -15.52 13.74
C PHE A 307 -4.35 -15.34 13.42
N PRO A 308 -3.44 -15.35 14.41
CA PRO A 308 -2.00 -15.20 14.17
C PRO A 308 -1.42 -16.23 13.18
N LEU A 309 -0.59 -15.79 12.24
CA LEU A 309 0.16 -16.64 11.31
C LEU A 309 1.57 -16.06 11.18
N HIS A 310 2.58 -16.88 11.45
CA HIS A 310 3.99 -16.52 11.40
C HIS A 310 4.70 -17.36 10.36
N ILE A 311 5.54 -16.71 9.55
CA ILE A 311 6.38 -17.36 8.56
C ILE A 311 7.81 -16.85 8.66
N SER A 312 8.77 -17.74 8.52
CA SER A 312 10.20 -17.42 8.52
C SER A 312 10.95 -18.37 7.61
N THR A 313 12.17 -17.99 7.26
CA THR A 313 13.12 -18.82 6.51
C THR A 313 14.39 -19.03 7.32
N ASN A 314 15.17 -20.05 6.96
CA ASN A 314 16.47 -20.33 7.56
C ASN A 314 17.54 -19.25 7.30
N LYS A 315 17.32 -18.37 6.31
CA LYS A 315 18.17 -17.21 5.98
C LYS A 315 17.31 -16.02 5.58
N THR A 316 17.80 -14.81 5.80
CA THR A 316 17.16 -13.55 5.36
C THR A 316 17.64 -13.07 3.99
N ALA A 317 18.76 -13.62 3.50
CA ALA A 317 19.26 -13.43 2.14
C ALA A 317 19.86 -14.74 1.63
N PHE A 318 19.66 -15.02 0.35
CA PHE A 318 20.08 -16.24 -0.31
C PHE A 318 21.05 -15.94 -1.44
N GLU A 319 22.02 -16.82 -1.62
CA GLU A 319 22.86 -16.89 -2.82
C GLU A 319 22.34 -17.97 -3.77
N GLU A 320 22.73 -17.88 -5.04
CA GLU A 320 22.52 -18.95 -6.01
C GLU A 320 22.97 -20.29 -5.41
N ASN A 321 22.13 -21.32 -5.56
CA ASN A 321 22.31 -22.67 -5.02
C ASN A 321 22.11 -22.86 -3.52
N ASP A 322 21.80 -21.81 -2.76
CA ASP A 322 21.36 -21.98 -1.38
C ASP A 322 20.10 -22.83 -1.30
N VAL A 323 19.90 -23.45 -0.13
CA VAL A 323 18.70 -24.25 0.16
C VAL A 323 17.82 -23.50 1.15
N MET A 324 16.60 -23.21 0.74
CA MET A 324 15.58 -22.60 1.58
C MET A 324 14.79 -23.67 2.35
N VAL A 325 14.62 -23.41 3.65
CA VAL A 325 13.67 -24.09 4.54
C VAL A 325 12.74 -23.02 5.10
N VAL A 326 11.45 -23.24 4.91
CA VAL A 326 10.39 -22.36 5.41
C VAL A 326 9.83 -22.95 6.71
N SER A 327 9.68 -22.12 7.73
CA SER A 327 9.01 -22.48 8.99
C SER A 327 7.75 -21.66 9.15
N VAL A 328 6.61 -22.31 9.40
CA VAL A 328 5.31 -21.67 9.57
C VAL A 328 4.68 -22.09 10.90
N GLU A 329 4.11 -21.15 11.65
CA GLU A 329 3.34 -21.41 12.87
C GLU A 329 2.01 -20.65 12.80
N ALA A 330 0.90 -21.32 13.11
CA ALA A 330 -0.43 -20.73 13.12
C ALA A 330 -1.06 -20.75 14.52
N GLY A 331 -1.80 -19.70 14.88
CA GLY A 331 -2.55 -19.62 16.14
C GLY A 331 -3.84 -20.45 16.16
N ARG A 332 -4.21 -21.08 15.04
CA ARG A 332 -5.38 -21.95 14.91
C ARG A 332 -5.10 -23.16 14.02
N ASP A 333 -5.88 -24.21 14.24
CA ASP A 333 -5.99 -25.34 13.33
C ASP A 333 -6.48 -24.86 11.96
N CYS A 334 -5.68 -25.06 10.92
CA CYS A 334 -5.96 -24.54 9.59
C CYS A 334 -5.27 -25.34 8.48
N TYR A 335 -5.71 -25.11 7.25
CA TYR A 335 -5.03 -25.55 6.04
C TYR A 335 -4.13 -24.43 5.55
N LEU A 336 -2.88 -24.74 5.20
CA LEU A 336 -1.85 -23.81 4.75
C LEU A 336 -1.58 -23.96 3.25
N ALA A 337 -1.31 -22.85 2.57
CA ALA A 337 -0.73 -22.81 1.24
C ALA A 337 0.45 -21.82 1.24
N LEU A 338 1.54 -22.16 0.55
CA LEU A 338 2.70 -21.29 0.39
C LEU A 338 2.97 -21.03 -1.10
N TYR A 339 3.31 -19.79 -1.40
CA TYR A 339 3.64 -19.30 -2.73
C TYR A 339 4.96 -18.53 -2.71
N ILE A 340 5.78 -18.73 -3.74
CA ILE A 340 6.89 -17.84 -4.06
C ILE A 340 6.45 -16.95 -5.21
N ILE A 341 6.75 -15.67 -5.11
CA ILE A 341 6.61 -14.68 -6.17
C ILE A 341 8.02 -14.24 -6.51
N ASP A 342 8.51 -14.67 -7.66
CA ASP A 342 9.90 -14.45 -8.06
C ASP A 342 10.16 -12.97 -8.45
N ALA A 343 11.42 -12.65 -8.75
CA ALA A 343 11.82 -11.31 -9.16
C ALA A 343 11.10 -10.84 -10.44
N GLU A 344 10.63 -11.75 -11.28
CA GLU A 344 9.88 -11.48 -12.52
C GLU A 344 8.36 -11.47 -12.31
N GLN A 345 7.89 -11.58 -11.07
CA GLN A 345 6.47 -11.63 -10.67
C GLN A 345 5.75 -12.94 -11.02
N HIS A 346 6.48 -14.02 -11.32
CA HIS A 346 5.86 -15.32 -11.48
C HIS A 346 5.49 -15.91 -10.12
N VAL A 347 4.21 -16.24 -9.97
CA VAL A 347 3.69 -16.89 -8.78
C VAL A 347 3.83 -18.41 -8.93
N THR A 348 4.50 -19.05 -7.97
CA THR A 348 4.65 -20.50 -7.89
C THR A 348 4.17 -21.00 -6.54
N GLN A 349 3.16 -21.87 -6.53
CA GLN A 349 2.79 -22.57 -5.30
C GLN A 349 3.86 -23.61 -4.94
N ILE A 350 4.43 -23.49 -3.75
CA ILE A 350 5.45 -24.40 -3.24
C ILE A 350 4.91 -25.34 -2.15
N PHE A 351 3.72 -25.07 -1.59
CA PHE A 351 3.05 -25.93 -0.61
C PHE A 351 1.51 -25.72 -0.63
N PRO A 352 0.68 -26.76 -0.51
CA PRO A 352 1.03 -28.17 -0.70
C PRO A 352 1.64 -28.40 -2.08
N ASN A 353 2.47 -29.42 -2.20
CA ASN A 353 3.10 -29.81 -3.45
C ASN A 353 3.05 -31.34 -3.63
N LYS A 354 3.54 -31.84 -4.77
CA LYS A 354 3.48 -33.28 -5.09
C LYS A 354 4.26 -34.21 -4.14
N TRP A 355 5.19 -33.67 -3.35
CA TRP A 355 6.00 -34.42 -2.38
C TRP A 355 5.46 -34.29 -0.95
N GLN A 356 4.79 -33.18 -0.64
CA GLN A 356 4.18 -32.90 0.66
C GLN A 356 2.78 -32.31 0.44
N GLN A 357 1.78 -33.19 0.45
CA GLN A 357 0.38 -32.86 0.14
C GLN A 357 -0.45 -32.51 1.38
N GLU A 358 -0.11 -33.10 2.54
CA GLU A 358 -0.80 -32.78 3.79
C GLU A 358 -0.43 -31.35 4.19
N ASN A 359 -1.44 -30.48 4.18
CA ASN A 359 -1.31 -29.06 4.46
C ASN A 359 -2.15 -28.58 5.65
N PHE A 360 -2.77 -29.49 6.40
CA PHE A 360 -3.39 -29.17 7.67
C PHE A 360 -2.32 -29.04 8.75
N ILE A 361 -2.31 -27.90 9.44
CA ILE A 361 -1.40 -27.59 10.53
C ILE A 361 -2.21 -27.30 11.80
N LYS A 362 -1.69 -27.72 12.96
CA LYS A 362 -2.34 -27.50 14.25
C LYS A 362 -1.90 -26.19 14.88
N ALA A 363 -2.79 -25.61 15.68
CA ALA A 363 -2.50 -24.41 16.44
C ALA A 363 -1.24 -24.56 17.32
N GLY A 364 -0.30 -23.64 17.18
CA GLY A 364 0.96 -23.60 17.94
C GLY A 364 2.00 -24.64 17.54
N GLU A 365 1.76 -25.46 16.51
CA GLU A 365 2.76 -26.36 15.96
C GLU A 365 3.52 -25.65 14.82
N SER A 366 4.85 -25.59 14.92
CA SER A 366 5.70 -25.09 13.85
C SER A 366 5.93 -26.20 12.81
N VAL A 367 5.60 -25.91 11.55
CA VAL A 367 5.77 -26.83 10.42
C VAL A 367 6.90 -26.35 9.54
N GLN A 368 7.81 -27.27 9.20
CA GLN A 368 8.91 -27.02 8.25
C GLN A 368 8.57 -27.54 6.86
N ILE A 369 8.86 -26.74 5.85
CA ILE A 369 8.72 -27.07 4.43
C ILE A 369 10.04 -26.72 3.72
N PRO A 370 10.78 -27.72 3.22
CA PRO A 370 10.57 -29.17 3.40
C PRO A 370 10.77 -29.61 4.87
N PRO A 371 10.14 -30.71 5.32
CA PRO A 371 10.39 -31.27 6.65
C PRO A 371 11.78 -31.91 6.74
N ASP A 372 12.28 -32.08 7.96
CA ASP A 372 13.54 -32.77 8.22
C ASP A 372 13.57 -34.17 7.57
N GLY A 373 14.58 -34.40 6.73
CA GLY A 373 14.75 -35.66 6.00
C GLY A 373 13.90 -35.83 4.74
N ALA A 374 13.25 -34.75 4.25
CA ALA A 374 12.49 -34.79 3.00
C ALA A 374 13.36 -35.16 1.79
N ASP A 375 12.74 -35.84 0.81
CA ASP A 375 13.35 -36.20 -0.47
C ASP A 375 13.37 -35.03 -1.49
N PHE A 376 13.02 -33.80 -1.06
CA PHE A 376 13.03 -32.59 -1.89
C PHE A 376 13.62 -31.40 -1.13
N ARG A 377 14.07 -30.39 -1.88
CA ARG A 377 14.66 -29.15 -1.35
C ARG A 377 14.38 -27.97 -2.28
N PHE A 378 14.11 -26.79 -1.72
CA PHE A 378 14.00 -25.56 -2.47
C PHE A 378 15.40 -24.99 -2.69
N ARG A 379 15.94 -25.17 -3.89
CA ARG A 379 17.25 -24.62 -4.27
C ARG A 379 17.02 -23.28 -4.96
N MET A 380 17.67 -22.24 -4.49
CA MET A 380 17.55 -20.91 -5.08
C MET A 380 18.27 -20.86 -6.43
N THR A 381 17.56 -20.41 -7.46
CA THR A 381 18.04 -20.22 -8.84
C THR A 381 17.50 -18.89 -9.35
N GLY A 382 17.99 -18.42 -10.51
CA GLY A 382 17.43 -17.22 -11.13
C GLY A 382 15.93 -17.36 -11.47
N PRO A 383 15.21 -16.24 -11.70
CA PRO A 383 15.73 -14.87 -11.76
C PRO A 383 16.18 -14.30 -10.39
N PHE A 384 17.25 -13.50 -10.37
CA PHE A 384 17.82 -12.97 -9.13
C PHE A 384 17.25 -11.58 -8.84
N GLY A 385 16.89 -11.32 -7.59
CA GLY A 385 16.29 -10.05 -7.18
C GLY A 385 15.65 -10.15 -5.80
N THR A 386 14.70 -9.26 -5.53
CA THR A 386 13.83 -9.40 -4.36
C THR A 386 12.68 -10.34 -4.69
N GLU A 387 12.49 -11.37 -3.88
CA GLU A 387 11.39 -12.32 -4.00
C GLU A 387 10.47 -12.25 -2.77
N THR A 388 9.24 -12.72 -2.94
CA THR A 388 8.22 -12.74 -1.89
C THR A 388 7.77 -14.16 -1.61
N LEU A 389 7.88 -14.60 -0.36
CA LEU A 389 7.25 -15.80 0.17
C LEU A 389 5.93 -15.43 0.85
N LYS A 390 4.83 -16.00 0.38
CA LYS A 390 3.48 -15.76 0.89
C LYS A 390 2.89 -17.03 1.47
N ALA A 391 2.29 -16.92 2.65
CA ALA A 391 1.51 -17.95 3.31
C ALA A 391 0.04 -17.53 3.38
N ASP A 392 -0.84 -18.44 2.99
CA ASP A 392 -2.29 -18.34 3.16
C ASP A 392 -2.76 -19.48 4.06
N ALA A 393 -3.57 -19.16 5.08
CA ALA A 393 -4.16 -20.11 6.01
C ALA A 393 -5.68 -19.98 6.02
N SER A 394 -6.38 -21.12 6.09
CA SER A 394 -7.86 -21.16 6.10
C SER A 394 -8.37 -22.29 6.98
N THR A 395 -9.43 -22.06 7.76
CA THR A 395 -10.09 -23.12 8.54
C THR A 395 -10.90 -24.09 7.68
N LYS A 396 -11.01 -23.82 6.37
CA LYS A 396 -11.49 -24.76 5.36
C LYS A 396 -10.40 -25.07 4.34
N GLN A 397 -10.41 -26.30 3.85
CA GLN A 397 -9.50 -26.76 2.81
C GLN A 397 -9.64 -25.90 1.54
N PHE A 398 -8.51 -25.60 0.90
CA PHE A 398 -8.50 -24.95 -0.41
C PHE A 398 -9.14 -25.88 -1.46
N PRO A 399 -9.90 -25.36 -2.43
CA PRO A 399 -10.44 -26.18 -3.53
C PRO A 399 -9.31 -26.89 -4.28
N ASP A 400 -9.56 -28.10 -4.79
CA ASP A 400 -8.56 -28.92 -5.49
C ASP A 400 -7.99 -28.16 -6.71
N LEU A 401 -6.68 -27.93 -6.68
CA LEU A 401 -5.95 -27.11 -7.67
C LEU A 401 -5.56 -27.88 -8.94
N GLU A 402 -5.94 -29.15 -9.08
CA GLU A 402 -5.53 -30.01 -10.22
C GLU A 402 -6.17 -29.62 -11.57
N HIS A 403 -7.13 -28.69 -11.59
CA HIS A 403 -7.91 -28.34 -12.79
C HIS A 403 -7.90 -26.85 -13.18
N LEU A 404 -7.11 -26.02 -12.50
CA LEU A 404 -6.93 -24.63 -12.92
C LEU A 404 -5.90 -24.59 -14.06
N GLU A 405 -6.31 -24.13 -15.25
CA GLU A 405 -5.39 -23.87 -16.36
C GLU A 405 -4.51 -22.66 -15.97
N TRP A 406 -3.23 -22.91 -15.71
CA TRP A 406 -2.25 -21.89 -15.30
C TRP A 406 -1.82 -21.02 -16.50
N ASP A 407 -2.71 -20.17 -17.02
CA ASP A 407 -2.29 -19.05 -17.88
C ASP A 407 -1.96 -17.85 -16.98
N GLN A 408 -0.69 -17.43 -17.00
CA GLN A 408 -0.03 -16.56 -16.02
C GLN A 408 -0.44 -15.07 -16.06
N LYS A 409 -1.68 -14.77 -16.41
CA LYS A 409 -2.23 -13.40 -16.35
C LYS A 409 -3.49 -13.26 -15.53
N GLU A 410 -4.24 -14.33 -15.30
CA GLU A 410 -5.50 -14.28 -14.54
C GLU A 410 -5.36 -14.79 -13.10
N ALA A 411 -4.23 -15.43 -12.75
CA ALA A 411 -3.99 -16.04 -11.43
C ALA A 411 -3.97 -15.05 -10.25
N PHE A 412 -3.86 -13.74 -10.52
CA PHE A 412 -3.97 -12.71 -9.49
C PHE A 412 -5.42 -12.51 -9.00
N MET A 413 -6.42 -12.91 -9.79
CA MET A 413 -7.82 -12.54 -9.52
C MET A 413 -8.58 -13.51 -8.60
N GLU A 414 -8.17 -14.78 -8.48
CA GLU A 414 -8.88 -15.75 -7.61
C GLU A 414 -8.36 -15.84 -6.16
N PHE A 415 -7.17 -15.30 -5.85
CA PHE A 415 -6.52 -15.60 -4.57
C PHE A 415 -6.35 -14.38 -3.67
N GLY A 416 -7.32 -14.20 -2.78
CA GLY A 416 -7.38 -13.14 -1.79
C GLY A 416 -8.79 -12.60 -1.71
N CYS A 417 -9.75 -13.41 -1.22
CA CYS A 417 -11.03 -12.80 -0.85
C CYS A 417 -10.69 -11.71 0.16
N LEU A 418 -10.70 -10.47 -0.31
CA LEU A 418 -10.83 -9.32 0.55
C LEU A 418 -11.95 -9.68 1.54
N PRO A 419 -11.81 -9.36 2.83
CA PRO A 419 -12.90 -9.51 3.78
C PRO A 419 -14.00 -8.51 3.43
N LEU A 420 -14.67 -8.73 2.30
CA LEU A 420 -15.97 -8.19 2.02
C LEU A 420 -16.90 -8.95 2.97
N PRO A 421 -17.49 -8.29 3.98
CA PRO A 421 -18.51 -8.95 4.78
C PRO A 421 -19.58 -9.51 3.83
N LYS A 422 -20.15 -10.68 4.14
CA LYS A 422 -21.29 -11.20 3.39
C LYS A 422 -22.44 -10.18 3.50
N LEU A 423 -22.61 -9.30 2.51
CA LEU A 423 -23.75 -8.38 2.41
C LEU A 423 -25.00 -9.23 2.14
N ASN A 424 -25.68 -9.67 3.21
CA ASN A 424 -26.88 -10.49 3.10
C ASN A 424 -28.06 -9.64 2.58
N MET A 425 -28.45 -9.85 1.33
CA MET A 425 -29.71 -9.35 0.80
C MET A 425 -30.91 -10.09 1.41
N ARG A 426 -32.00 -9.34 1.66
CA ARG A 426 -33.22 -9.78 2.37
C ARG A 426 -33.69 -11.20 2.04
N GLY A 427 -33.98 -11.95 3.11
CA GLY A 427 -35.20 -12.74 3.19
C GLY A 427 -35.09 -14.25 2.93
N VAL A 428 -33.99 -14.87 3.36
CA VAL A 428 -33.84 -16.23 3.94
C VAL A 428 -32.34 -16.51 3.95
N SER A 429 -31.71 -16.48 5.12
CA SER A 429 -30.31 -16.84 5.29
C SER A 429 -30.20 -18.34 5.56
N VAL A 430 -29.48 -19.06 4.71
CA VAL A 430 -28.91 -20.36 5.12
C VAL A 430 -27.73 -20.02 6.05
N GLU A 431 -27.91 -20.19 7.35
CA GLU A 431 -26.81 -20.11 8.30
C GLU A 431 -25.87 -21.29 8.05
N GLN A 432 -24.73 -21.02 7.41
CA GLN A 432 -23.62 -21.94 7.40
C GLN A 432 -22.97 -21.86 8.79
N ASN A 433 -23.21 -22.87 9.62
CA ASN A 433 -22.82 -22.92 11.05
C ASN A 433 -21.31 -22.88 11.36
N GLN A 434 -20.45 -22.58 10.36
CA GLN A 434 -19.02 -22.40 10.56
C GLN A 434 -18.55 -21.22 9.71
N GLN A 435 -18.25 -20.11 10.40
CA GLN A 435 -17.51 -18.99 9.85
C GLN A 435 -16.15 -19.52 9.37
N VAL A 436 -15.82 -19.27 8.11
CA VAL A 436 -14.50 -19.61 7.56
C VAL A 436 -13.59 -18.49 8.00
N GLU A 437 -12.54 -18.84 8.73
CA GLU A 437 -11.53 -17.90 9.18
C GLU A 437 -10.29 -18.04 8.32
N ARG A 438 -9.65 -16.92 8.00
CA ARG A 438 -8.47 -16.88 7.13
C ARG A 438 -7.40 -15.97 7.70
N SER A 439 -6.16 -16.32 7.41
CA SER A 439 -4.99 -15.52 7.77
C SER A 439 -3.94 -15.55 6.69
N GLN A 440 -3.16 -14.47 6.58
CA GLN A 440 -2.08 -14.34 5.62
C GLN A 440 -0.79 -13.87 6.29
N ALA A 441 0.34 -14.30 5.75
CA ALA A 441 1.64 -13.81 6.17
C ALA A 441 2.56 -13.71 4.95
N VAL A 442 3.37 -12.65 4.89
CA VAL A 442 4.24 -12.36 3.75
C VAL A 442 5.64 -12.06 4.27
N LEU A 443 6.65 -12.64 3.63
CA LEU A 443 8.07 -12.48 3.92
C LEU A 443 8.82 -12.15 2.63
N ARG A 444 9.56 -11.04 2.60
CA ARG A 444 10.45 -10.69 1.49
C ARG A 444 11.88 -11.15 1.78
N TYR A 445 12.58 -11.66 0.77
CA TYR A 445 13.99 -12.03 0.86
C TYR A 445 14.71 -11.71 -0.46
N ARG A 446 16.03 -11.53 -0.42
CA ARG A 446 16.83 -11.28 -1.63
C ARG A 446 17.56 -12.54 -2.08
N VAL A 447 17.62 -12.76 -3.39
CA VAL A 447 18.40 -13.80 -4.04
C VAL A 447 19.47 -13.17 -4.91
N ARG A 448 20.74 -13.54 -4.71
CA ARG A 448 21.88 -12.96 -5.44
C ARG A 448 22.56 -13.98 -6.35
N GLN A 449 23.01 -13.51 -7.51
CA GLN A 449 23.96 -14.25 -8.34
C GLN A 449 25.35 -14.24 -7.67
N GLN A 450 26.06 -15.36 -7.74
CA GLN A 450 27.44 -15.46 -7.23
C GLN A 450 28.47 -14.73 -8.10
#